data_AF-A0A7S3Y6A3-F1
#
_entry.id   AF-A0A7S3Y6A3-F1
#
_cell.length_a   1.000
_cell.length_b   1.000
_cell.length_c   1.000
_cell.angle_alpha   90.00
_cell.angle_beta   90.00
_cell.angle_gamma   90.00
#
_symmetry.space_group_name_H-M   'P 1'
#
loop_
_entity.id
_entity.type
_entity.pdbx_description
1 polymer ?
#
loop_
_entity_poly.entity_id
_entity_poly.type
_entity_poly.pdbx_seq_one_letter_code
_entity_poly.pdbx_strand_id
1 'polypeptide(L)'
;VTMLVTRLTGIVFVAHLFACGWYAMTNCIDEEVQAENGWNLCGHLNNTPSHYLASVYWVIATMMGVGYGDISASTLNERGYALTVMISGAVAFGMVITSVSILVSNFEPYQTEYNNRTNEVKEYMIERKLPPKLQTRIRHHFTYAYTKVSVFDEPSIHSHLTPHLYKELVLNKNKEVIAGLRFFQAAAERDPDFVVEVSQRLKPFLAHIGDDVAVQGDISEEVYFLRSGQVNALRFYGPPGAAGGGAGGRKKAMSMVGHMTQLIAIYKEGDEFGLAA
;
A
#
# COMPACT_ATOMS: atom_id res chain seq x y z
N VAL A 1 -12.47 -11.09 7.56
CA VAL A 1 -13.92 -11.24 7.84
C VAL A 1 -14.18 -12.04 9.12
N THR A 2 -13.63 -13.24 9.29
CA THR A 2 -13.83 -14.08 10.49
C THR A 2 -13.47 -13.36 11.80
N MET A 3 -12.33 -12.65 11.82
CA MET A 3 -11.91 -11.84 12.96
C MET A 3 -12.93 -10.75 13.34
N LEU A 4 -13.53 -10.06 12.36
CA LEU A 4 -14.53 -9.02 12.60
C LEU A 4 -15.80 -9.61 13.21
N VAL A 5 -16.27 -10.73 12.67
CA VAL A 5 -17.44 -11.45 13.20
C VAL A 5 -17.19 -11.87 14.65
N THR A 6 -16.03 -12.45 14.96
CA THR A 6 -15.67 -12.82 16.33
C THR A 6 -15.67 -11.63 17.29
N ARG A 7 -15.14 -10.47 16.88
CA ARG A 7 -15.14 -9.26 17.71
C ARG A 7 -16.55 -8.71 17.91
N LEU A 8 -17.39 -8.68 16.87
CA LEU A 8 -18.78 -8.24 16.95
C LEU A 8 -19.61 -9.14 17.87
N THR A 9 -19.49 -10.46 17.75
CA THR A 9 -20.16 -11.41 18.67
C THR A 9 -19.71 -11.21 20.11
N GLY A 10 -18.41 -10.94 20.34
CA GLY A 10 -17.89 -10.61 21.66
C GLY A 10 -18.49 -9.34 22.25
N ILE A 11 -18.67 -8.29 21.45
CA ILE A 11 -19.30 -7.03 21.89
C ILE A 11 -20.76 -7.26 22.27
N VAL A 12 -21.51 -8.03 21.47
CA VAL A 12 -22.91 -8.37 21.78
C VAL A 12 -22.99 -9.17 23.10
N PHE A 13 -22.07 -10.10 23.32
CA PHE A 13 -22.01 -10.86 24.57
C PHE A 13 -21.70 -9.97 25.79
N VAL A 14 -20.75 -9.04 25.66
CA VAL A 14 -20.42 -8.08 26.72
C VAL A 14 -21.59 -7.13 26.99
N ALA A 15 -22.27 -6.63 25.95
CA ALA A 15 -23.47 -5.82 26.09
C ALA A 15 -24.59 -6.58 26.82
N HIS A 16 -24.75 -7.88 26.55
CA HIS A 16 -25.68 -8.73 27.30
C HIS A 16 -25.33 -8.83 28.78
N LEU A 17 -24.04 -9.04 29.12
CA LEU A 17 -23.60 -9.08 30.52
C LEU A 17 -23.84 -7.74 31.24
N PHE A 18 -23.57 -6.62 30.58
CA PHE A 18 -23.89 -5.32 31.14
C PHE A 18 -25.40 -5.09 31.27
N ALA A 19 -26.22 -5.58 30.34
CA ALA A 19 -27.67 -5.47 30.46
C ALA A 19 -28.21 -6.29 31.65
N CYS A 20 -27.67 -7.48 31.87
CA CYS A 20 -27.99 -8.30 33.04
C CYS A 20 -27.55 -7.62 34.34
N GLY A 21 -26.37 -6.98 34.37
CA GLY A 21 -25.92 -6.23 35.54
C GLY A 21 -26.77 -4.98 35.82
N TRP A 22 -27.16 -4.24 34.79
CA TRP A 22 -28.10 -3.12 34.90
C TRP A 22 -29.46 -3.56 35.45
N TYR A 23 -30.00 -4.68 34.95
CA TYR A 23 -31.22 -5.30 35.45
C TYR A 23 -31.08 -5.85 36.89
N ALA A 24 -29.91 -6.34 37.29
CA ALA A 24 -29.69 -6.79 38.66
C ALA A 24 -29.70 -5.62 39.64
N MET A 25 -29.13 -4.47 39.26
CA MET A 25 -29.08 -3.29 40.12
C MET A 25 -30.47 -2.73 40.43
N THR A 26 -31.43 -2.81 39.50
CA THR A 26 -32.81 -2.38 39.80
C THR A 26 -33.41 -3.18 40.96
N ASN A 27 -33.15 -4.48 41.02
CA ASN A 27 -33.68 -5.37 42.06
C ASN A 27 -32.94 -5.25 43.41
N CYS A 28 -31.84 -4.49 43.48
CA CYS A 28 -31.04 -4.31 44.69
C CYS A 28 -31.24 -2.96 45.38
N ILE A 29 -32.10 -2.09 44.84
CA ILE A 29 -32.41 -0.76 45.39
C ILE A 29 -33.72 -0.85 46.18
N ASP A 30 -33.80 -0.18 47.35
CA ASP A 30 -35.00 -0.16 48.20
C ASP A 30 -36.23 0.38 47.45
N GLU A 31 -37.40 -0.23 47.66
CA GLU A 31 -38.67 0.07 46.97
C GLU A 31 -39.08 1.56 47.04
N GLU A 32 -38.71 2.26 48.11
CA GLU A 32 -39.01 3.69 48.32
C GLU A 32 -38.21 4.60 47.36
N VAL A 33 -36.96 4.22 47.04
CA VAL A 33 -36.09 4.92 46.07
C VAL A 33 -36.43 4.50 44.63
N GLN A 34 -36.96 3.29 44.43
CA GLN A 34 -37.43 2.83 43.13
C GLN A 34 -38.64 3.61 42.61
N ALA A 35 -39.53 4.06 43.51
CA ALA A 35 -40.75 4.80 43.15
C ALA A 35 -40.48 6.21 42.60
N GLU A 36 -39.36 6.84 42.97
CA GLU A 36 -38.96 8.17 42.46
C GLU A 36 -38.10 8.09 41.18
N ASN A 37 -37.43 6.96 40.94
CA ASN A 37 -36.57 6.75 39.76
C ASN A 37 -37.42 6.35 38.53
N GLY A 38 -37.84 7.36 37.76
CA GLY A 38 -38.84 7.25 36.69
C GLY A 38 -38.61 6.25 35.55
N TRP A 39 -37.41 5.70 35.34
CA TRP A 39 -37.18 4.69 34.30
C TRP A 39 -37.57 3.27 34.73
N ASN A 40 -37.64 3.01 36.04
CA ASN A 40 -38.21 1.78 36.60
C ASN A 40 -39.74 1.72 36.41
N LEU A 41 -40.37 2.88 36.19
CA LEU A 41 -41.80 3.02 35.93
C LEU A 41 -42.19 2.59 34.50
N CYS A 42 -41.23 2.56 33.55
CA CYS A 42 -41.46 2.09 32.17
C CYS A 42 -41.87 0.60 32.09
N GLY A 43 -41.84 -0.13 33.21
CA GLY A 43 -42.26 -1.53 33.31
C GLY A 43 -43.24 -1.80 34.46
N HIS A 44 -44.20 -0.90 34.72
CA HIS A 44 -45.24 -1.02 35.77
C HIS A 44 -46.19 -2.24 35.63
N LEU A 45 -45.92 -3.15 34.70
CA LEU A 45 -46.59 -4.43 34.54
C LEU A 45 -45.52 -5.51 34.74
N ASN A 46 -45.82 -6.51 35.55
CA ASN A 46 -45.06 -7.70 35.96
C ASN A 46 -44.48 -8.55 34.77
N ASN A 47 -43.81 -7.91 33.81
CA ASN A 47 -43.41 -8.45 32.53
C ASN A 47 -41.88 -8.42 32.42
N THR A 48 -41.24 -9.45 32.96
CA THR A 48 -39.78 -9.63 33.00
C THR A 48 -39.07 -9.42 31.64
N PRO A 49 -39.63 -9.82 30.47
CA PRO A 49 -39.07 -9.47 29.16
C PRO A 49 -38.92 -7.96 28.89
N SER A 50 -39.86 -7.14 29.36
CA SER A 50 -39.88 -5.70 29.07
C SER A 50 -38.74 -4.96 29.78
N HIS A 51 -38.45 -5.35 31.03
CA HIS A 51 -37.34 -4.82 31.82
C HIS A 51 -35.97 -5.19 31.24
N TYR A 52 -35.80 -6.46 30.85
CA TYR A 52 -34.56 -6.88 30.20
C TYR A 52 -34.33 -6.15 28.87
N LEU A 53 -35.38 -5.95 28.06
CA LEU A 53 -35.28 -5.21 26.80
C LEU A 53 -34.91 -3.74 27.02
N ALA A 54 -35.47 -3.10 28.05
CA ALA A 54 -35.11 -1.73 28.45
C ALA A 54 -33.64 -1.64 28.91
N SER A 55 -33.15 -2.62 29.68
CA SER A 55 -31.75 -2.71 30.09
C SER A 55 -30.80 -2.89 28.90
N VAL A 56 -31.14 -3.78 27.97
CA VAL A 56 -30.35 -3.98 26.74
C VAL A 56 -30.34 -2.70 25.91
N TYR A 57 -31.49 -2.05 25.74
CA TYR A 57 -31.62 -0.79 25.03
C TYR A 57 -30.71 0.28 25.64
N TRP A 58 -30.76 0.49 26.96
CA TRP A 58 -29.94 1.48 27.65
C TRP A 58 -28.44 1.18 27.52
N VAL A 59 -28.04 -0.08 27.70
CA VAL A 59 -26.63 -0.48 27.57
C VAL A 59 -26.13 -0.27 26.14
N ILE A 60 -26.89 -0.68 25.13
CA ILE A 60 -26.49 -0.49 23.73
C ILE A 60 -26.42 1.01 23.40
N ALA A 61 -27.41 1.80 23.78
CA ALA A 61 -27.42 3.25 23.55
C ALA A 61 -26.25 3.96 24.22
N THR A 62 -25.87 3.51 25.43
CA THR A 62 -24.72 4.03 26.18
C THR A 62 -23.39 3.59 25.58
N MET A 63 -23.24 2.30 25.23
CA MET A 63 -22.01 1.77 24.64
C MET A 63 -21.72 2.38 23.25
N MET A 64 -22.77 2.69 22.48
CA MET A 64 -22.65 3.33 21.17
C MET A 64 -22.53 4.85 21.24
N GLY A 65 -22.62 5.45 22.44
CA GLY A 65 -22.57 6.90 22.63
C GLY A 65 -23.77 7.66 22.07
N VAL A 66 -24.91 6.99 21.85
CA VAL A 66 -26.15 7.61 21.36
C VAL A 66 -26.86 8.33 22.51
N GLY A 67 -27.05 7.65 23.63
CA GLY A 67 -27.55 8.24 24.88
C GLY A 67 -28.82 9.09 24.74
N TYR A 68 -29.94 8.51 24.31
CA TYR A 68 -31.21 9.22 24.09
C TYR A 68 -31.73 10.00 25.31
N GLY A 69 -31.33 9.60 26.53
CA GLY A 69 -31.63 10.32 27.78
C GLY A 69 -32.99 10.01 28.39
N ASP A 70 -33.73 9.07 27.81
CA ASP A 70 -34.98 8.52 28.32
C ASP A 70 -34.78 7.56 29.51
N ILE A 71 -33.66 6.83 29.53
CA ILE A 71 -33.20 6.05 30.68
C ILE A 71 -31.85 6.60 31.14
N SER A 72 -31.74 6.97 32.42
CA SER A 72 -30.54 7.61 32.96
C SER A 72 -30.20 7.15 34.38
N ALA A 73 -28.89 7.04 34.66
CA ALA A 73 -28.35 6.75 35.97
C ALA A 73 -28.58 7.90 36.96
N SER A 74 -29.40 7.67 37.98
CA SER A 74 -29.80 8.67 38.96
C SER A 74 -29.01 8.54 40.26
N THR A 75 -28.75 7.30 40.71
CA THR A 75 -28.02 7.02 41.96
C THR A 75 -26.49 7.01 41.75
N LEU A 76 -25.72 7.17 42.84
CA LEU A 76 -24.26 7.12 42.79
C LEU A 76 -23.75 5.77 42.24
N ASN A 77 -24.39 4.67 42.64
CA ASN A 77 -24.02 3.32 42.19
C ASN A 77 -24.34 3.12 40.70
N GLU A 78 -25.52 3.55 40.25
CA GLU A 78 -25.88 3.53 38.83
C GLU A 78 -24.92 4.38 37.99
N ARG A 79 -24.50 5.55 38.49
CA ARG A 79 -23.51 6.40 37.79
C ARG A 79 -22.15 5.74 37.72
N GLY A 80 -21.69 5.12 38.80
CA GLY A 80 -20.45 4.33 38.81
C GLY A 80 -20.50 3.19 37.79
N TYR A 81 -21.62 2.48 37.70
CA TYR A 81 -21.83 1.44 36.71
C TYR A 81 -21.86 2.00 35.27
N ALA A 82 -22.60 3.08 35.04
CA ALA A 82 -22.68 3.75 33.76
C ALA A 82 -21.30 4.17 33.24
N LEU A 83 -20.41 4.65 34.12
CA LEU A 83 -19.03 4.96 33.73
C LEU A 83 -18.29 3.72 33.20
N THR A 84 -18.46 2.55 33.83
CA THR A 84 -17.83 1.31 33.34
C THR A 84 -18.38 0.87 31.99
N VAL A 85 -19.71 1.00 31.79
CA VAL A 85 -20.37 0.72 30.50
C VAL A 85 -19.87 1.68 29.43
N MET A 86 -19.78 2.98 29.72
CA MET A 86 -19.26 3.99 28.78
C MET A 86 -17.81 3.73 28.38
N ILE A 87 -16.93 3.43 29.34
CA ILE A 87 -15.52 3.12 29.05
C ILE A 87 -15.41 1.86 28.18
N SER A 88 -16.15 0.80 28.52
CA SER A 88 -16.14 -0.43 27.71
C SER A 88 -16.70 -0.21 26.30
N GLY A 89 -17.74 0.61 26.15
CA GLY A 89 -18.29 1.03 24.87
C GLY A 89 -17.29 1.76 24.00
N ALA A 90 -16.58 2.74 24.56
CA ALA A 90 -15.53 3.47 23.86
C ALA A 90 -14.40 2.55 23.35
N VAL A 91 -13.97 1.60 24.17
CA VAL A 91 -12.97 0.61 23.79
C VAL A 91 -13.50 -0.34 22.70
N ALA A 92 -14.74 -0.82 22.82
CA ALA A 92 -15.38 -1.66 21.81
C ALA A 92 -15.50 -0.95 20.46
N PHE A 93 -15.90 0.32 20.46
CA PHE A 93 -15.99 1.15 19.25
C PHE A 93 -14.62 1.29 18.56
N GLY A 94 -13.56 1.58 19.30
CA GLY A 94 -12.19 1.65 18.78
C GLY A 94 -11.72 0.31 18.17
N MET A 95 -12.07 -0.82 18.78
CA MET A 95 -11.75 -2.15 18.22
C MET A 95 -12.47 -2.42 16.90
N VAL A 96 -13.75 -2.03 16.77
CA VAL A 96 -14.52 -2.21 15.53
C VAL A 96 -13.90 -1.39 14.41
N ILE A 97 -13.61 -0.10 14.63
CA ILE A 97 -12.96 0.76 13.64
C ILE A 97 -11.64 0.15 13.19
N THR A 98 -10.80 -0.28 14.14
CA THR A 98 -9.49 -0.89 13.82
C THR A 98 -9.66 -2.15 12.97
N SER A 99 -10.64 -2.99 13.30
CA SER A 99 -10.90 -4.23 12.56
C SER A 99 -11.37 -3.97 11.13
N VAL A 100 -12.19 -2.92 10.93
CA VAL A 100 -12.63 -2.49 9.60
C VAL A 100 -11.46 -1.91 8.80
N SER A 101 -10.62 -1.06 9.39
CA SER A 101 -9.43 -0.51 8.73
C SER A 101 -8.48 -1.61 8.24
N ILE A 102 -8.20 -2.61 9.09
CA ILE A 102 -7.36 -3.76 8.71
C ILE A 102 -8.02 -4.57 7.57
N LEU A 103 -9.34 -4.74 7.59
CA LEU A 103 -10.05 -5.44 6.53
C LEU A 103 -9.91 -4.71 5.19
N VAL A 104 -10.03 -3.37 5.20
CA VAL A 104 -9.87 -2.54 4.01
C VAL A 104 -8.44 -2.61 3.48
N SER A 105 -7.42 -2.51 4.34
CA SER A 105 -6.01 -2.66 3.92
C SER A 105 -5.73 -4.02 3.30
N ASN A 106 -6.38 -5.08 3.77
CA ASN A 106 -6.24 -6.43 3.22
C ASN A 106 -7.00 -6.64 1.91
N PHE A 107 -7.94 -5.76 1.54
CA PHE A 107 -8.72 -5.90 0.31
C PHE A 107 -7.90 -5.51 -0.93
N GLU A 108 -6.99 -4.54 -0.79
CA GLU A 108 -6.13 -4.05 -1.87
C GLU A 108 -4.65 -4.04 -1.45
N PRO A 109 -4.01 -5.22 -1.30
CA PRO A 109 -2.60 -5.30 -0.91
C PRO A 109 -1.70 -4.62 -1.93
N TYR A 110 -2.02 -4.70 -3.23
CA TYR A 110 -1.30 -4.00 -4.29
C TYR A 110 -1.34 -2.49 -4.11
N GLN A 111 -2.52 -1.91 -3.88
CA GLN A 111 -2.65 -0.45 -3.76
C GLN A 111 -1.96 0.07 -2.49
N THR A 112 -2.05 -0.70 -1.40
CA THR A 112 -1.35 -0.38 -0.15
C THR A 112 0.16 -0.35 -0.37
N GLU A 113 0.73 -1.38 -0.99
CA GLU A 113 2.17 -1.45 -1.24
C GLU A 113 2.63 -0.39 -2.24
N TYR A 114 1.89 -0.17 -3.32
CA TYR A 114 2.14 0.90 -4.28
C TYR A 114 2.21 2.29 -3.61
N ASN A 115 1.26 2.57 -2.71
CA ASN A 115 1.21 3.83 -1.96
C ASN A 115 2.41 3.94 -1.00
N ASN A 116 2.79 2.86 -0.33
CA ASN A 116 3.95 2.82 0.57
C ASN A 116 5.24 3.17 -0.18
N ARG A 117 5.53 2.48 -1.29
CA ARG A 117 6.72 2.72 -2.11
C ARG A 117 6.74 4.12 -2.74
N THR A 118 5.58 4.60 -3.20
CA THR A 118 5.45 5.97 -3.73
C THR A 118 5.72 7.02 -2.65
N ASN A 119 5.24 6.80 -1.42
CA ASN A 119 5.49 7.68 -0.29
C ASN A 119 6.96 7.65 0.13
N GLU A 120 7.62 6.49 0.14
CA GLU A 120 9.04 6.37 0.44
C GLU A 120 9.89 7.21 -0.52
N VAL A 121 9.68 7.08 -1.84
CA VAL A 121 10.36 7.91 -2.84
C VAL A 121 10.07 9.40 -2.62
N LYS A 122 8.82 9.75 -2.29
CA LYS A 122 8.44 11.14 -2.01
C LYS A 122 9.18 11.71 -0.81
N GLU A 123 9.19 11.01 0.33
CA GLU A 123 9.87 11.45 1.54
C GLU A 123 11.38 11.57 1.32
N TYR A 124 12.00 10.62 0.61
CA TYR A 124 13.41 10.69 0.24
C TYR A 124 13.75 11.98 -0.54
N MET A 125 12.92 12.35 -1.52
CA MET A 125 13.13 13.58 -2.29
C MET A 125 13.00 14.85 -1.45
N ILE A 126 12.09 14.85 -0.46
CA ILE A 126 11.87 15.97 0.47
C ILE A 126 13.07 16.10 1.41
N GLU A 127 13.51 14.99 2.00
CA GLU A 127 14.67 14.92 2.90
C GLU A 127 15.93 15.45 2.21
N ARG A 128 16.16 15.03 0.96
CA ARG A 128 17.29 15.47 0.13
C ARG A 128 17.13 16.87 -0.47
N LYS A 129 15.99 17.54 -0.23
CA LYS A 129 15.68 18.89 -0.72
C LYS A 129 15.88 19.03 -2.23
N LEU A 130 15.46 18.01 -2.99
CA LEU A 130 15.66 17.99 -4.44
C LEU A 130 14.86 19.12 -5.12
N PRO A 131 15.38 19.73 -6.20
CA PRO A 131 14.65 20.76 -6.93
C PRO A 131 13.39 20.20 -7.59
N PRO A 132 12.29 20.98 -7.73
CA PRO A 132 11.01 20.49 -8.22
C PRO A 132 11.07 19.77 -9.57
N LYS A 133 11.90 20.28 -10.51
CA LYS A 133 12.10 19.66 -11.82
C LYS A 133 12.66 18.24 -11.73
N LEU A 134 13.61 18.01 -10.82
CA LEU A 134 14.18 16.67 -10.60
C LEU A 134 13.15 15.76 -9.93
N GLN A 135 12.38 16.27 -8.98
CA GLN A 135 11.33 15.49 -8.33
C GLN A 135 10.27 14.99 -9.31
N THR A 136 9.86 15.82 -10.27
CA THR A 136 8.90 15.40 -11.31
C THR A 136 9.48 14.28 -12.17
N ARG A 137 10.74 14.39 -12.58
CA ARG A 137 11.42 13.36 -13.38
C ARG A 137 11.54 12.03 -12.64
N ILE A 138 11.94 12.07 -11.37
CA ILE A 138 12.03 10.89 -10.50
C ILE A 138 10.64 10.25 -10.36
N ARG A 139 9.60 11.04 -10.07
CA ARG A 139 8.21 10.52 -9.98
C ARG A 139 7.77 9.84 -11.27
N HIS A 140 7.96 10.47 -12.42
CA HIS A 140 7.60 9.85 -13.70
C HIS A 140 8.35 8.54 -13.95
N HIS A 141 9.64 8.50 -13.62
CA HIS A 141 10.44 7.28 -13.75
C HIS A 141 9.88 6.15 -12.89
N PHE A 142 9.65 6.39 -11.58
CA PHE A 142 9.09 5.37 -10.69
C PHE A 142 7.66 4.96 -11.05
N THR A 143 6.79 5.92 -11.41
CA THR A 143 5.44 5.60 -11.89
C THR A 143 5.48 4.69 -13.11
N TYR A 144 6.37 4.97 -14.08
CA TYR A 144 6.57 4.08 -15.22
C TYR A 144 7.15 2.73 -14.80
N ALA A 145 8.16 2.71 -13.93
CA ALA A 145 8.78 1.47 -13.47
C ALA A 145 7.77 0.55 -12.77
N TYR A 146 6.89 1.08 -11.92
CA TYR A 146 5.81 0.31 -11.28
C TYR A 146 4.73 -0.21 -12.24
N THR A 147 4.69 0.26 -13.49
CA THR A 147 3.84 -0.36 -14.54
C THR A 147 4.49 -1.57 -15.20
N LYS A 148 5.80 -1.78 -14.99
CA LYS A 148 6.60 -2.83 -15.65
C LYS A 148 7.23 -3.81 -14.68
N VAL A 149 7.49 -3.38 -13.45
CA VAL A 149 8.06 -4.17 -12.36
C VAL A 149 7.03 -4.28 -11.25
N SER A 150 6.96 -5.46 -10.65
CA SER A 150 6.09 -5.70 -9.51
C SER A 150 6.47 -4.78 -8.34
N VAL A 151 5.47 -4.30 -7.60
CA VAL A 151 5.70 -3.56 -6.34
C VAL A 151 6.03 -4.51 -5.17
N PHE A 152 5.87 -5.82 -5.37
CA PHE A 152 6.17 -6.85 -4.40
C PHE A 152 7.62 -7.34 -4.54
N ASP A 153 8.15 -7.91 -3.46
CA ASP A 153 9.48 -8.52 -3.38
C ASP A 153 9.58 -9.75 -4.31
N GLU A 154 9.98 -9.49 -5.56
CA GLU A 154 10.22 -10.50 -6.58
C GLU A 154 11.30 -11.52 -6.15
N PRO A 155 12.48 -11.13 -5.63
CA PRO A 155 13.49 -12.08 -5.16
C PRO A 155 12.97 -13.12 -4.15
N SER A 156 12.22 -12.69 -3.14
CA SER A 156 11.63 -13.59 -2.16
C SER A 156 10.62 -14.56 -2.79
N ILE A 157 9.76 -14.08 -3.69
CA ILE A 157 8.81 -14.94 -4.41
C ILE A 157 9.57 -15.96 -5.29
N HIS A 158 10.60 -15.51 -6.01
CA HIS A 158 11.40 -16.36 -6.89
C HIS A 158 12.12 -17.48 -6.14
N SER A 159 12.57 -17.23 -4.91
CA SER A 159 13.26 -18.24 -4.08
C SER A 159 12.39 -19.47 -3.77
N HIS A 160 11.07 -19.34 -3.85
CA HIS A 160 10.12 -20.44 -3.64
C HIS A 160 9.76 -21.20 -4.92
N LEU A 161 10.21 -20.73 -6.08
CA LEU A 161 9.94 -21.37 -7.37
C LEU A 161 10.99 -22.43 -7.71
N THR A 162 10.55 -23.51 -8.34
CA THR A 162 11.50 -24.45 -8.96
C THR A 162 12.21 -23.77 -10.13
N PRO A 163 13.46 -24.16 -10.46
CA PRO A 163 14.19 -23.55 -11.57
C PRO A 163 13.41 -23.53 -12.88
N HIS A 164 12.67 -24.61 -13.17
CA HIS A 164 11.82 -24.69 -14.37
C HIS A 164 10.70 -23.64 -14.38
N LEU A 165 9.94 -23.51 -13.28
CA LEU A 165 8.86 -22.51 -13.18
C LEU A 165 9.41 -21.09 -13.24
N TYR A 166 10.58 -20.85 -12.66
CA TYR A 166 11.23 -19.54 -12.75
C TYR A 166 11.61 -19.17 -14.19
N LYS A 167 12.17 -20.11 -14.97
CA LYS A 167 12.47 -19.89 -16.39
C LYS A 167 11.19 -19.50 -17.17
N GLU A 168 10.10 -20.24 -16.95
CA GLU A 168 8.81 -19.98 -17.61
C GLU A 168 8.23 -18.61 -17.22
N LEU A 169 8.30 -18.24 -15.94
CA LEU A 169 7.90 -16.92 -15.44
C LEU A 169 8.67 -15.80 -16.14
N VAL A 170 10.01 -15.90 -16.21
CA VAL A 170 10.88 -14.88 -16.82
C VAL A 170 10.57 -14.71 -18.30
N LEU A 171 10.39 -15.81 -19.04
CA LEU A 171 10.05 -15.78 -20.46
C LEU A 171 8.69 -15.15 -20.68
N ASN A 172 7.70 -15.47 -19.84
CA ASN A 172 6.37 -14.90 -19.94
C ASN A 172 6.36 -13.39 -19.61
N LYS A 173 7.07 -12.98 -18.54
CA LYS A 173 7.23 -11.57 -18.14
C LYS A 173 7.84 -10.73 -19.27
N ASN A 174 8.84 -11.25 -19.95
CA ASN A 174 9.59 -10.53 -20.98
C ASN A 174 9.16 -10.86 -22.41
N LYS A 175 8.03 -11.57 -22.60
CA LYS A 175 7.59 -12.07 -23.91
C LYS A 175 7.49 -10.98 -24.98
N GLU A 176 6.95 -9.81 -24.62
CA GLU A 176 6.84 -8.67 -25.55
C GLU A 176 8.21 -8.14 -25.99
N VAL A 177 9.19 -8.14 -25.08
CA VAL A 177 10.55 -7.66 -25.34
C VAL A 177 11.27 -8.63 -26.27
N ILE A 178 11.20 -9.92 -25.94
CA ILE A 178 11.81 -11.01 -26.71
C ILE A 178 11.21 -11.04 -28.12
N ALA A 179 9.89 -10.88 -28.25
CA ALA A 179 9.21 -10.86 -29.53
C ALA A 179 9.41 -9.54 -30.31
N GLY A 180 9.61 -8.41 -29.64
CA GLY A 180 9.74 -7.10 -30.28
C GLY A 180 11.13 -6.79 -30.84
N LEU A 181 12.17 -7.48 -30.35
CA LEU A 181 13.56 -7.17 -30.67
C LEU A 181 14.22 -8.33 -31.45
N ARG A 182 14.66 -8.02 -32.67
CA ARG A 182 15.34 -8.99 -33.57
C ARG A 182 16.55 -9.66 -32.92
N PHE A 183 17.26 -8.96 -32.03
CA PHE A 183 18.38 -9.51 -31.28
C PHE A 183 17.96 -10.73 -30.43
N PHE A 184 16.87 -10.59 -29.65
CA PHE A 184 16.39 -11.67 -28.80
C PHE A 184 15.76 -12.81 -29.59
N GLN A 185 15.12 -12.54 -30.73
CA GLN A 185 14.62 -13.58 -31.64
C GLN A 185 15.77 -14.44 -32.19
N ALA A 186 16.81 -13.80 -32.73
CA ALA A 186 17.98 -14.51 -33.26
C ALA A 186 18.76 -15.24 -32.15
N ALA A 187 18.83 -14.65 -30.96
CA ALA A 187 19.43 -15.30 -29.80
C ALA A 187 18.63 -16.53 -29.36
N ALA A 188 17.30 -16.46 -29.35
CA ALA A 188 16.43 -17.58 -28.95
C ALA A 188 16.53 -18.78 -29.90
N GLU A 189 16.72 -18.55 -31.21
CA GLU A 189 16.94 -19.61 -32.20
C GLU A 189 18.26 -20.36 -31.98
N ARG A 190 19.27 -19.67 -31.45
CA ARG A 190 20.63 -20.21 -31.28
C ARG A 190 20.87 -20.80 -29.89
N ASP A 191 20.43 -20.09 -28.86
CA ASP A 191 20.61 -20.44 -27.46
C ASP A 191 19.44 -19.89 -26.61
N PRO A 192 18.40 -20.71 -26.38
CA PRO A 192 17.27 -20.33 -25.54
C PRO A 192 17.65 -20.04 -24.09
N ASP A 193 18.66 -20.74 -23.55
CA ASP A 193 19.08 -20.56 -22.16
C ASP A 193 19.78 -19.21 -21.96
N PHE A 194 20.58 -18.77 -22.92
CA PHE A 194 21.13 -17.40 -22.94
C PHE A 194 20.02 -16.35 -22.87
N VAL A 195 18.94 -16.50 -23.64
CA VAL A 195 17.83 -15.54 -23.62
C VAL A 195 17.16 -15.51 -22.24
N VAL A 196 17.00 -16.66 -21.60
CA VAL A 196 16.47 -16.74 -20.23
C VAL A 196 17.38 -15.99 -19.25
N GLU A 197 18.69 -16.25 -19.26
CA GLU A 197 19.65 -15.61 -18.36
C GLU A 197 19.72 -14.09 -18.54
N VAL A 198 19.65 -13.62 -19.79
CA VAL A 198 19.63 -12.19 -20.08
C VAL A 198 18.30 -11.57 -19.68
N SER A 199 17.18 -12.27 -19.92
CA SER A 199 15.84 -11.78 -19.61
C SER A 199 15.60 -11.55 -18.11
N GLN A 200 16.30 -12.29 -17.26
CA GLN A 200 16.29 -12.08 -15.80
C GLN A 200 16.87 -10.72 -15.39
N ARG A 201 17.75 -10.13 -16.22
CA ARG A 201 18.48 -8.90 -15.91
C ARG A 201 17.89 -7.66 -16.59
N LEU A 202 16.80 -7.81 -17.34
CA LEU A 202 16.12 -6.70 -18.02
C LEU A 202 15.40 -5.81 -17.00
N LYS A 203 15.79 -4.53 -16.95
CA LYS A 203 15.13 -3.52 -16.12
C LYS A 203 14.50 -2.42 -17.00
N PRO A 204 13.28 -1.94 -16.68
CA PRO A 204 12.69 -0.83 -17.41
C PRO A 204 13.47 0.46 -17.13
N PHE A 205 13.70 1.26 -18.17
CA PHE A 205 14.34 2.57 -18.03
C PHE A 205 13.53 3.62 -18.80
N LEU A 206 13.17 4.72 -18.12
CA LEU A 206 12.48 5.85 -18.75
C LEU A 206 13.43 7.03 -18.89
N ALA A 207 13.69 7.41 -20.14
CA ALA A 207 14.47 8.59 -20.46
C ALA A 207 13.57 9.76 -20.86
N HIS A 208 13.86 10.95 -20.34
CA HIS A 208 13.16 12.18 -20.69
C HIS A 208 13.84 12.88 -21.87
N ILE A 209 13.13 13.81 -22.51
CA ILE A 209 13.65 14.61 -23.61
C ILE A 209 14.88 15.39 -23.15
N GLY A 210 15.97 15.30 -23.92
CA GLY A 210 17.25 15.93 -23.60
C GLY A 210 18.10 15.18 -22.57
N ASP A 211 17.68 13.99 -22.13
CA ASP A 211 18.55 13.09 -21.38
C ASP A 211 19.59 12.46 -22.30
N ASP A 212 20.84 12.52 -21.86
CA ASP A 212 21.98 11.87 -22.50
C ASP A 212 22.14 10.48 -21.88
N VAL A 213 21.82 9.43 -22.65
CA VAL A 213 21.84 8.03 -22.17
C VAL A 213 23.22 7.41 -22.28
N ALA A 214 23.99 7.81 -23.28
CA ALA A 214 25.38 7.38 -23.44
C ALA A 214 26.22 8.55 -23.93
N VAL A 215 27.36 8.77 -23.30
CA VAL A 215 28.28 9.85 -23.67
C VAL A 215 29.55 9.23 -24.25
N GLN A 216 29.99 9.74 -25.40
CA GLN A 216 31.20 9.25 -26.06
C GLN A 216 32.43 9.60 -25.22
N GLY A 217 33.21 8.57 -24.89
CA GLY A 217 34.40 8.68 -24.05
C GLY A 217 34.17 8.14 -22.64
N ASP A 218 32.92 7.95 -22.23
CA ASP A 218 32.58 7.30 -20.97
C ASP A 218 32.62 5.77 -21.14
N ILE A 219 33.05 5.08 -20.08
CA ILE A 219 32.98 3.63 -20.02
C ILE A 219 31.52 3.27 -19.75
N SER A 220 30.88 2.57 -20.68
CA SER A 220 29.51 2.10 -20.52
C SER A 220 29.51 0.66 -20.04
N GLU A 221 28.92 0.42 -18.88
CA GLU A 221 28.74 -0.92 -18.30
C GLU A 221 27.33 -1.49 -18.56
N GLU A 222 26.55 -0.79 -19.40
CA GLU A 222 25.12 -1.01 -19.56
C GLU A 222 24.77 -1.21 -21.05
N VAL A 223 23.79 -2.07 -21.31
CA VAL A 223 23.25 -2.25 -22.67
C VAL A 223 21.80 -1.80 -22.69
N TYR A 224 21.47 -0.89 -23.61
CA TYR A 224 20.13 -0.35 -23.76
C TYR A 224 19.45 -0.88 -25.03
N PHE A 225 18.22 -1.36 -24.88
CA PHE A 225 17.33 -1.71 -25.97
C PHE A 225 16.21 -0.68 -26.08
N LEU A 226 16.02 -0.13 -27.27
CA LEU A 226 14.93 0.79 -27.56
C LEU A 226 13.62 0.03 -27.71
N ARG A 227 12.66 0.25 -26.81
CA ARG A 227 11.32 -0.33 -26.88
C ARG A 227 10.35 0.58 -27.61
N SER A 228 10.34 1.87 -27.27
CA SER A 228 9.46 2.88 -27.87
C SER A 228 10.05 4.27 -27.70
N GLY A 229 9.81 5.16 -28.67
CA GLY A 229 10.37 6.51 -28.69
C GLY A 229 11.46 6.67 -29.75
N GLN A 230 12.23 7.75 -29.64
CA GLN A 230 13.29 8.07 -30.60
C GLN A 230 14.56 8.50 -29.86
N VAL A 231 15.70 8.13 -30.45
CA VAL A 231 17.02 8.47 -29.92
C VAL A 231 17.87 9.03 -31.05
N ASN A 232 18.53 10.16 -30.80
CA ASN A 232 19.50 10.72 -31.73
C ASN A 232 20.91 10.37 -31.28
N ALA A 233 21.64 9.64 -32.13
CA ALA A 233 23.07 9.42 -31.96
C ALA A 233 23.83 10.60 -32.55
N LEU A 234 24.31 11.52 -31.70
CA LEU A 234 25.12 12.64 -32.14
C LEU A 234 26.59 12.21 -32.22
N ARG A 235 27.03 11.80 -33.41
CA ARG A 235 28.42 11.42 -33.68
C ARG A 235 29.15 12.59 -34.35
N PHE A 236 30.03 13.27 -33.62
CA PHE A 236 30.90 14.30 -34.21
C PHE A 236 32.09 13.63 -34.92
N TYR A 237 32.11 13.67 -36.25
CA TYR A 237 33.29 13.40 -37.07
C TYR A 237 34.20 14.64 -37.02
N GLY A 238 35.13 14.65 -36.07
CA GLY A 238 36.22 15.65 -36.01
C GLY A 238 37.56 14.93 -35.90
N PRO A 239 38.67 15.52 -36.38
CA PRO A 239 39.98 14.89 -36.33
C PRO A 239 40.36 14.52 -34.89
N PRO A 240 41.08 13.40 -34.70
CA PRO A 240 41.50 12.94 -33.38
C PRO A 240 42.40 14.00 -32.74
N GLY A 241 41.85 14.75 -31.77
CA GLY A 241 42.57 15.85 -31.09
C GLY A 241 41.71 17.08 -30.76
N ALA A 242 40.56 17.28 -31.43
CA ALA A 242 39.72 18.47 -31.22
C ALA A 242 38.82 18.43 -29.96
N ALA A 243 38.95 17.42 -29.10
CA ALA A 243 38.12 17.25 -27.91
C ALA A 243 38.65 17.98 -26.65
N GLY A 244 39.76 18.71 -26.76
CA GLY A 244 40.34 19.48 -25.67
C GLY A 244 40.10 20.97 -25.84
N GLY A 245 39.28 21.57 -24.96
CA GLY A 245 39.33 23.01 -24.69
C GLY A 245 38.28 23.86 -25.43
N GLY A 246 37.05 23.84 -24.94
CA GLY A 246 36.03 24.80 -25.34
C GLY A 246 34.87 24.80 -24.36
N ALA A 247 34.88 25.74 -23.42
CA ALA A 247 33.78 25.99 -22.49
C ALA A 247 32.52 26.37 -23.29
N GLY A 248 31.65 25.39 -23.57
CA GLY A 248 30.36 25.61 -24.24
C GLY A 248 29.94 24.53 -25.24
N GLY A 249 30.82 23.60 -25.63
CA GLY A 249 30.45 22.50 -26.53
C GLY A 249 29.70 21.38 -25.81
N ARG A 250 28.45 21.08 -26.22
CA ARG A 250 27.71 19.90 -25.73
C ARG A 250 28.58 18.65 -25.87
N LYS A 251 28.72 17.88 -24.79
CA LYS A 251 29.42 16.59 -24.80
C LYS A 251 28.78 15.69 -25.87
N LYS A 252 29.61 14.90 -26.55
CA LYS A 252 29.19 13.94 -27.57
C LYS A 252 28.29 12.90 -26.91
N ALA A 253 26.99 12.86 -27.22
CA ALA A 253 26.04 12.04 -26.49
C ALA A 253 24.93 11.45 -27.38
N MET A 254 24.39 10.32 -26.96
CA MET A 254 23.17 9.74 -27.47
C MET A 254 22.01 10.34 -26.68
N SER A 255 21.27 11.26 -27.31
CA SER A 255 20.30 12.12 -26.63
C SER A 255 18.88 11.83 -27.11
N MET A 256 17.92 11.94 -26.19
CA MET A 256 16.50 11.65 -26.47
C MET A 256 15.80 12.83 -27.14
N VAL A 257 15.08 12.54 -28.23
CA VAL A 257 14.40 13.54 -29.06
C VAL A 257 12.93 13.18 -29.25
N GLY A 258 12.05 14.18 -29.27
CA GLY A 258 10.62 13.98 -29.49
C GLY A 258 9.85 13.75 -28.20
N HIS A 259 9.23 12.59 -28.02
CA HIS A 259 8.41 12.22 -26.85
C HIS A 259 9.21 11.42 -25.80
N MET A 260 8.60 11.06 -24.67
CA MET A 260 9.21 10.17 -23.67
C MET A 260 9.66 8.85 -24.31
N THR A 261 10.91 8.46 -24.05
CA THR A 261 11.51 7.25 -24.64
C THR A 261 11.59 6.14 -23.60
N GLN A 262 11.00 4.99 -23.94
CA GLN A 262 11.01 3.77 -23.14
C GLN A 262 12.17 2.89 -23.61
N LEU A 263 13.09 2.65 -22.69
CA LEU A 263 14.23 1.78 -22.86
C LEU A 263 14.12 0.57 -21.95
N ILE A 264 14.90 -0.44 -22.27
CA ILE A 264 15.17 -1.59 -21.40
C ILE A 264 16.68 -1.65 -21.24
N ALA A 265 17.14 -1.66 -20.00
CA ALA A 265 18.56 -1.68 -19.68
C ALA A 265 18.94 -3.05 -19.11
N ILE A 266 20.13 -3.51 -19.47
CA ILE A 266 20.85 -4.59 -18.79
C ILE A 266 22.00 -3.92 -18.04
N TYR A 267 22.08 -4.19 -16.73
CA TYR A 267 23.16 -3.71 -15.86
C TYR A 267 24.16 -4.84 -15.59
N LYS A 268 25.38 -4.44 -15.25
CA LYS A 268 26.41 -5.35 -14.74
C LYS A 268 26.01 -5.92 -13.38
N GLU A 269 26.49 -7.12 -13.08
CA GLU A 269 26.19 -7.85 -11.86
C GLU A 269 26.70 -7.07 -10.63
N GLY A 270 25.78 -6.68 -9.72
CA GLY A 270 26.06 -5.87 -8.53
C GLY A 270 25.46 -4.46 -8.52
N ASP A 271 25.01 -3.94 -9.67
CA ASP A 271 24.37 -2.62 -9.76
C ASP A 271 22.85 -2.70 -9.54
N GLU A 272 22.45 -2.66 -8.27
CA GLU A 272 21.05 -2.54 -7.86
C GLU A 272 20.64 -1.07 -7.74
N PHE A 273 20.39 -0.42 -8.89
CA PHE A 273 19.64 0.84 -8.86
C PHE A 273 18.15 0.56 -8.64
N GLY A 274 17.71 0.73 -7.39
CA GLY A 274 16.41 1.31 -7.01
C GLY A 274 15.12 0.55 -7.34
N LEU A 275 15.19 -0.67 -7.87
CA LEU A 275 14.01 -1.51 -8.14
C LEU A 275 14.08 -2.90 -7.52
N ALA A 276 15.19 -3.23 -6.87
CA ALA A 276 15.32 -4.42 -6.03
C ALA A 276 15.50 -3.94 -4.58
N ALA A 277 14.38 -3.90 -3.88
CA ALA A 277 14.28 -4.01 -2.43
C ALA A 277 12.90 -4.58 -2.14
#